data_AF-A0A2U3CE86-F1
#
_entry.id   AF-A0A2U3CE86-F1
#
_cell.length_a   1.000
_cell.length_b   1.000
_cell.length_c   1.000
_cell.angle_alpha   90.00
_cell.angle_beta   90.00
_cell.angle_gamma   90.00
#
_symmetry.space_group_name_H-M   'P 1'
#
loop_
_entity.id
_entity.type
_entity.pdbx_description
1 polymer ?
#
loop_
_entity_poly.entity_id
_entity_poly.type
_entity_poly.pdbx_seq_one_letter_code
_entity_poly.pdbx_strand_id
1 'polypeptide(L)'
;MRAIQSHGKDHPPSDKPLIKCRIVLIDIEELHGHEQVVESQVNYLKTNLQQLGYFFRPILVVKKHNVVLDGHHRIQALKELGGVRIPCIEIPYLKNEDIRLATWFPIYTGQSGKFPGELNTLKIESRPVISLDSKFFSNPEYGFTLFAKNGQWLLKGSQKSLYNLFLEYYDPEKFEYVKTPSYAINSVNNGYSSFTLLRKTLTKQDVLKTAVSGKVFAPKTTRHILTFRYQDIKVPLENLFN
;
A
#
# COMPACT_ATOMS: atom_id res chain seq x y z
N MET A 1 20.45 19.32 -6.62
CA MET A 1 19.44 18.39 -7.15
C MET A 1 19.78 16.98 -6.69
N ARG A 2 19.17 16.50 -5.60
CA ARG A 2 19.36 15.11 -5.15
C ARG A 2 18.29 14.27 -5.81
N ALA A 3 18.73 13.26 -6.55
CA ALA A 3 17.87 12.27 -7.18
C ALA A 3 16.95 11.66 -6.12
N ILE A 4 15.64 11.81 -6.32
CA ILE A 4 14.61 10.97 -5.71
C ILE A 4 15.02 9.54 -6.07
N GLN A 5 15.58 8.80 -5.12
CA GLN A 5 15.87 7.39 -5.33
C GLN A 5 14.53 6.73 -5.64
N SER A 6 14.50 6.20 -6.85
CA SER A 6 13.43 5.50 -7.52
C SER A 6 12.48 4.80 -6.56
N HIS A 7 11.20 5.10 -6.73
CA HIS A 7 10.16 4.10 -6.54
C HIS A 7 10.68 2.82 -7.18
N GLY A 8 10.99 1.82 -6.36
CA GLY A 8 11.43 0.54 -6.85
C GLY A 8 10.42 0.13 -7.92
N LYS A 9 10.87 0.07 -9.17
CA LYS A 9 10.11 -0.57 -10.22
C LYS A 9 9.91 -1.98 -9.71
N ASP A 10 8.77 -2.27 -9.11
CA ASP A 10 8.33 -3.63 -8.80
C ASP A 10 8.00 -4.30 -10.14
N HIS A 11 9.02 -4.43 -11.00
CA HIS A 11 9.07 -5.54 -11.92
C HIS A 11 9.21 -6.76 -11.02
N PRO A 12 8.29 -7.72 -11.10
CA PRO A 12 8.50 -8.95 -10.39
C PRO A 12 9.84 -9.54 -10.89
N PRO A 13 10.62 -10.18 -10.02
CA PRO A 13 11.92 -10.76 -10.39
C PRO A 13 11.82 -11.51 -11.73
N SER A 14 12.84 -11.40 -12.57
CA SER A 14 12.91 -12.04 -13.91
C SER A 14 12.54 -13.51 -13.89
N ASP A 15 12.72 -14.13 -12.74
CA ASP A 15 12.68 -15.58 -12.52
C ASP A 15 11.25 -16.11 -12.31
N LYS A 16 10.26 -15.23 -12.15
CA LYS A 16 8.86 -15.65 -12.06
C LYS A 16 8.31 -15.97 -13.47
N PRO A 17 7.56 -17.08 -13.63
CA PRO A 17 6.98 -17.46 -14.91
C PRO A 17 6.04 -16.37 -15.43
N LEU A 18 6.10 -16.10 -16.73
CA LEU A 18 5.18 -15.20 -17.41
C LEU A 18 3.92 -15.97 -17.82
N ILE A 19 2.77 -15.56 -17.31
CA ILE A 19 1.46 -16.10 -17.68
C ILE A 19 0.75 -15.07 -18.56
N LYS A 20 0.28 -15.51 -19.74
CA LYS A 20 -0.58 -14.68 -20.58
C LYS A 20 -2.01 -14.75 -20.05
N CYS A 21 -2.50 -13.63 -19.52
CA CYS A 21 -3.85 -13.51 -19.00
C CYS A 21 -4.79 -12.88 -20.04
N ARG A 22 -6.09 -13.21 -19.99
CA ARG A 22 -7.08 -12.44 -20.75
C ARG A 22 -7.19 -11.03 -20.16
N ILE A 23 -7.16 -10.02 -21.03
CA ILE A 23 -7.41 -8.63 -20.66
C ILE A 23 -8.88 -8.32 -20.90
N VAL A 24 -9.51 -7.66 -19.94
CA VAL A 24 -10.88 -7.15 -20.03
C VAL A 24 -10.86 -5.66 -19.73
N LEU A 25 -11.66 -4.86 -20.44
CA LEU A 25 -11.91 -3.47 -20.07
C LEU A 25 -13.06 -3.47 -19.07
N ILE A 26 -12.87 -2.82 -17.93
CA ILE A 26 -13.88 -2.68 -16.87
C ILE A 26 -14.14 -1.19 -16.66
N ASP A 27 -15.40 -0.83 -16.44
CA ASP A 27 -15.80 0.52 -16.07
C ASP A 27 -15.20 0.86 -14.70
N ILE A 28 -14.53 2.02 -14.60
CA ILE A 28 -13.81 2.41 -13.38
C ILE A 28 -14.76 2.51 -12.17
N GLU A 29 -16.01 2.91 -12.38
CA GLU A 29 -17.01 3.00 -11.32
C GLU A 29 -17.45 1.64 -10.76
N GLU A 30 -17.21 0.54 -11.48
CA GLU A 30 -17.47 -0.81 -10.98
C GLU A 30 -16.32 -1.36 -10.12
N LEU A 31 -15.18 -0.67 -10.07
CA LEU A 31 -14.00 -1.12 -9.35
C LEU A 31 -14.06 -0.71 -7.87
N HIS A 32 -13.81 -1.68 -7.00
CA HIS A 32 -13.76 -1.46 -5.56
C HIS A 32 -12.31 -1.37 -5.08
N GLY A 33 -11.87 -0.15 -4.78
CA GLY A 33 -10.61 0.08 -4.08
C GLY A 33 -10.71 -0.28 -2.60
N HIS A 34 -9.63 -0.81 -2.03
CA HIS A 34 -9.51 -1.10 -0.59
C HIS A 34 -8.42 -0.29 0.11
N GLU A 35 -7.74 0.60 -0.59
CA GLU A 35 -6.69 1.46 -0.03
C GLU A 35 -6.86 2.90 -0.47
N GLN A 36 -6.48 3.82 0.43
CA GLN A 36 -6.26 5.22 0.07
C GLN A 36 -5.06 5.32 -0.88
N VAL A 37 -5.16 6.23 -1.84
CA VAL A 37 -4.07 6.60 -2.74
C VAL A 37 -3.19 7.67 -2.12
N VAL A 38 -1.94 7.72 -2.55
CA VAL A 38 -1.00 8.80 -2.25
C VAL A 38 -1.01 9.79 -3.41
N GLU A 39 -1.38 11.04 -3.13
CA GLU A 39 -1.59 12.07 -4.16
C GLU A 39 -0.36 12.33 -5.04
N SER A 40 0.83 12.40 -4.45
CA SER A 40 2.07 12.58 -5.21
C SER A 40 2.32 11.45 -6.22
N GLN A 41 1.96 10.20 -5.87
CA GLN A 41 2.03 9.05 -6.78
C GLN A 41 0.97 9.13 -7.89
N VAL A 42 -0.25 9.58 -7.56
CA VAL A 42 -1.31 9.81 -8.55
C VAL A 42 -0.87 10.86 -9.56
N ASN A 43 -0.39 12.02 -9.10
CA ASN A 43 0.08 13.10 -9.96
C ASN A 43 1.25 12.68 -10.86
N TYR A 44 2.22 11.95 -10.30
CA TYR A 44 3.31 11.37 -11.10
C TYR A 44 2.80 10.43 -12.20
N LEU A 45 1.84 9.55 -11.88
CA LEU A 45 1.26 8.62 -12.86
C LEU A 45 0.43 9.34 -13.92
N LYS A 46 -0.30 10.40 -13.57
CA LYS A 46 -1.03 11.24 -14.53
C LYS A 46 -0.11 11.82 -15.58
N THR A 47 0.97 12.48 -15.14
CA THR A 47 1.98 13.06 -16.03
C THR A 47 2.58 12.00 -16.96
N ASN A 48 2.94 10.83 -16.42
CA ASN A 48 3.48 9.73 -17.22
C ASN A 48 2.48 9.20 -18.25
N LEU A 49 1.21 9.02 -17.88
CA LEU A 49 0.17 8.54 -18.80
C LEU A 49 -0.02 9.51 -19.96
N GLN A 50 -0.07 10.82 -19.68
CA GLN A 50 -0.20 11.86 -20.70
C GLN A 50 1.02 11.91 -21.63
N GLN A 51 2.24 11.80 -21.09
CA GLN A 51 3.47 11.81 -21.88
C GLN A 51 3.62 10.57 -22.77
N LEU A 52 3.24 9.39 -22.26
CA LEU A 52 3.36 8.14 -23.01
C LEU A 52 2.24 8.00 -24.06
N GLY A 53 1.04 8.49 -23.77
CA GLY A 53 -0.14 8.34 -24.64
C GLY A 53 -0.74 6.93 -24.65
N TYR A 54 -0.27 6.02 -23.79
CA TYR A 54 -0.81 4.67 -23.66
C TYR A 54 -0.73 4.15 -22.22
N PHE A 55 -1.66 3.26 -21.90
CA PHE A 55 -1.71 2.52 -20.64
C PHE A 55 -0.98 1.17 -20.78
N PHE A 56 0.00 0.94 -19.89
CA PHE A 56 0.96 -0.16 -20.04
C PHE A 56 0.68 -1.39 -19.17
N ARG A 57 0.40 -1.21 -17.88
CA ARG A 57 0.32 -2.35 -16.94
C ARG A 57 -1.12 -2.58 -16.49
N PRO A 58 -1.76 -3.70 -16.87
CA PRO A 58 -3.14 -3.99 -16.49
C PRO A 58 -3.33 -3.97 -14.97
N ILE A 59 -4.54 -3.63 -14.54
CA ILE A 59 -4.97 -3.67 -13.14
C ILE A 59 -5.30 -5.13 -12.78
N LEU A 60 -4.77 -5.62 -11.66
CA LEU A 60 -5.16 -6.93 -11.16
C LEU A 60 -6.43 -6.79 -10.31
N VAL A 61 -7.49 -7.53 -10.64
CA VAL A 61 -8.78 -7.45 -9.92
C VAL A 61 -9.28 -8.84 -9.51
N VAL A 62 -10.03 -8.90 -8.41
CA VAL A 62 -10.68 -10.13 -7.96
C VAL A 62 -11.84 -10.44 -8.88
N LYS A 63 -11.79 -11.62 -9.53
CA LYS A 63 -12.87 -12.11 -10.38
C LYS A 63 -14.21 -12.11 -9.62
N LYS A 64 -15.29 -11.68 -10.30
CA LYS A 64 -16.67 -11.54 -9.79
C LYS A 64 -16.93 -10.41 -8.78
N HIS A 65 -15.90 -9.82 -8.17
CA HIS A 65 -16.09 -8.82 -7.12
C HIS A 65 -15.52 -7.45 -7.50
N ASN A 66 -14.80 -7.35 -8.62
CA ASN A 66 -14.14 -6.12 -9.09
C ASN A 66 -13.27 -5.42 -8.04
N VAL A 67 -12.79 -6.17 -7.04
CA VAL A 67 -11.90 -5.65 -6.00
C VAL A 67 -10.50 -5.51 -6.56
N VAL A 68 -9.95 -4.30 -6.49
CA VAL A 68 -8.63 -3.97 -7.02
C VAL A 68 -7.56 -4.59 -6.14
N LEU A 69 -6.75 -5.50 -6.64
CA LEU A 69 -5.61 -6.08 -5.90
C LEU A 69 -4.33 -5.26 -6.07
N ASP A 70 -4.11 -4.72 -7.27
CA ASP A 70 -2.95 -3.86 -7.57
C ASP A 70 -3.36 -2.80 -8.60
N GLY A 71 -3.02 -1.54 -8.29
CA GLY A 71 -3.17 -0.42 -9.22
C GLY A 71 -4.11 0.72 -8.82
N HIS A 72 -4.44 0.90 -7.54
CA HIS A 72 -5.29 2.00 -7.05
C HIS A 72 -4.84 3.38 -7.55
N HIS A 73 -3.54 3.68 -7.50
CA HIS A 73 -3.02 4.95 -8.00
C HIS A 73 -3.16 5.10 -9.54
N ARG A 74 -3.05 4.01 -10.30
CA ARG A 74 -3.23 4.01 -11.77
C ARG A 74 -4.69 4.25 -12.13
N ILE A 75 -5.61 3.62 -11.40
CA ILE A 75 -7.05 3.86 -11.56
C ILE A 75 -7.37 5.31 -11.25
N GLN A 76 -6.92 5.83 -10.10
CA GLN A 76 -7.18 7.23 -9.73
C GLN A 76 -6.58 8.20 -10.74
N ALA A 77 -5.33 7.97 -11.17
CA ALA A 77 -4.68 8.81 -12.18
C ALA A 77 -5.48 8.84 -13.49
N LEU A 78 -5.92 7.69 -13.99
CA LEU A 78 -6.73 7.62 -15.21
C LEU A 78 -8.10 8.29 -15.02
N LYS A 79 -8.76 8.06 -13.87
CA LYS A 79 -10.04 8.68 -13.53
C LYS A 79 -9.95 10.20 -13.52
N GLU A 80 -8.92 10.77 -12.92
CA GLU A 80 -8.70 12.22 -12.89
C GLU A 80 -8.35 12.82 -14.25
N LEU A 81 -7.86 12.02 -15.20
CA LEU A 81 -7.69 12.45 -16.58
C LEU A 81 -9.01 12.43 -17.36
N GLY A 82 -10.08 11.84 -16.80
CA GLY A 82 -11.38 11.66 -17.45
C GLY A 82 -11.62 10.26 -18.02
N GLY A 83 -10.71 9.31 -17.78
CA GLY A 83 -10.91 7.93 -18.22
C GLY A 83 -12.08 7.27 -17.50
N VAL A 84 -12.84 6.46 -18.23
CA VAL A 84 -14.05 5.78 -17.77
C VAL A 84 -13.88 4.25 -17.73
N ARG A 85 -12.95 3.70 -18.53
CA ARG A 85 -12.64 2.27 -18.59
C ARG A 85 -11.16 2.01 -18.37
N ILE A 86 -10.82 0.84 -17.84
CA ILE A 86 -9.41 0.49 -17.57
C ILE A 86 -9.14 -1.00 -17.84
N PRO A 87 -8.00 -1.34 -18.48
CA PRO A 87 -7.65 -2.72 -18.76
C PRO A 87 -7.27 -3.47 -17.48
N CYS A 88 -7.97 -4.57 -17.24
CA CYS A 88 -7.88 -5.39 -16.05
C CYS A 88 -7.56 -6.85 -16.41
N ILE A 89 -6.96 -7.55 -15.44
CA ILE A 89 -6.86 -9.00 -15.38
C ILE A 89 -7.68 -9.46 -14.19
N GLU A 90 -8.72 -10.24 -14.45
CA GLU A 90 -9.52 -10.88 -13.41
C GLU A 90 -8.86 -12.17 -12.94
N ILE A 91 -8.68 -12.33 -11.63
CA ILE A 91 -8.07 -13.52 -11.05
C ILE A 91 -8.88 -14.07 -9.88
N PRO A 92 -9.01 -15.41 -9.72
CA PRO A 92 -9.48 -15.98 -8.47
C PRO A 92 -8.54 -15.59 -7.33
N TYR A 93 -9.10 -15.25 -6.16
CA TYR A 93 -8.31 -14.64 -5.08
C TYR A 93 -8.24 -15.47 -3.81
N LEU A 94 -9.37 -15.76 -3.15
CA LEU A 94 -9.39 -16.31 -1.78
C LEU A 94 -8.58 -17.61 -1.64
N LYS A 95 -8.82 -18.58 -2.52
CA LYS A 95 -8.16 -19.90 -2.51
C LYS A 95 -6.94 -19.99 -3.45
N ASN A 96 -6.53 -18.88 -4.05
CA ASN A 96 -5.44 -18.88 -5.01
C ASN A 96 -4.08 -18.76 -4.30
N GLU A 97 -3.32 -19.86 -4.24
CA GLU A 97 -2.02 -19.92 -3.55
C GLU A 97 -0.91 -19.16 -4.27
N ASP A 98 -1.08 -18.87 -5.56
CA ASP A 98 -0.16 -18.04 -6.35
C ASP A 98 -0.21 -16.56 -5.97
N ILE A 99 -1.21 -16.16 -5.19
CA ILE A 99 -1.35 -14.81 -4.67
C ILE A 99 -1.18 -14.88 -3.16
N ARG A 100 -0.05 -14.39 -2.65
CA ARG A 100 0.17 -14.24 -1.21
C ARG A 100 -0.09 -12.79 -0.80
N LEU A 101 -0.67 -12.61 0.37
CA LEU A 101 -0.89 -11.30 0.95
C LEU A 101 0.18 -11.03 2.00
N ALA A 102 0.91 -9.93 1.83
CA ALA A 102 1.82 -9.37 2.81
C ALA A 102 1.37 -7.93 3.15
N THR A 103 2.14 -7.25 4.00
CA THR A 103 1.96 -5.83 4.29
C THR A 103 3.25 -5.07 4.00
N TRP A 104 3.15 -3.74 3.94
CA TRP A 104 4.29 -2.84 3.99
C TRP A 104 4.45 -2.28 5.41
N PHE A 105 5.67 -1.95 5.79
CA PHE A 105 5.98 -1.33 7.08
C PHE A 105 6.40 0.12 6.84
N PRO A 106 5.61 1.11 7.30
CA PRO A 106 6.02 2.50 7.22
C PRO A 106 7.26 2.75 8.08
N ILE A 107 8.26 3.41 7.50
CA ILE A 107 9.39 3.99 8.21
C ILE A 107 9.34 5.50 7.98
N TYR A 108 9.75 6.29 8.96
CA TYR A 108 9.80 7.73 8.83
C TYR A 108 11.26 8.21 8.82
N THR A 109 11.70 8.80 7.72
CA THR A 109 13.10 9.25 7.51
C THR A 109 13.33 10.71 7.89
N GLY A 110 12.28 11.41 8.31
CA GLY A 110 12.35 12.75 8.89
C GLY A 110 12.80 12.74 10.36
N GLN A 111 12.98 13.93 10.91
CA GLN A 111 13.24 14.10 12.35
C GLN A 111 11.96 13.88 13.15
N SER A 112 12.08 13.15 14.26
CA SER A 112 11.02 13.02 15.27
C SER A 112 11.53 13.52 16.62
N GLY A 113 10.60 13.86 17.50
CA GLY A 113 10.84 14.11 18.91
C GLY A 113 11.05 12.81 19.70
N LYS A 114 10.81 12.89 21.01
CA LYS A 114 10.95 11.76 21.93
C LYS A 114 9.60 11.09 22.18
N PHE A 115 9.60 9.76 22.12
CA PHE A 115 8.47 8.94 22.54
C PHE A 115 8.54 8.62 24.04
N PRO A 116 7.41 8.55 24.78
CA PRO A 116 6.04 8.69 24.30
C PRO A 116 5.53 10.14 24.21
N GLY A 117 6.37 11.16 24.40
CA GLY A 117 5.95 12.57 24.37
C GLY A 117 5.13 12.95 23.13
N GLU A 118 5.57 12.54 21.94
CA GLU A 118 4.81 12.77 20.70
C GLU A 118 3.49 11.99 20.64
N LEU A 119 3.42 10.78 21.20
CA LEU A 119 2.16 10.03 21.28
C LEU A 119 1.14 10.74 22.18
N ASN A 120 1.61 11.38 23.26
CA ASN A 120 0.76 12.17 24.13
C ASN A 120 0.23 13.42 23.41
N THR A 121 1.06 14.11 22.64
CA THR A 121 0.64 15.24 21.78
C THR A 121 -0.43 14.82 20.78
N LEU A 122 -0.24 13.65 20.15
CA LEU A 122 -1.20 13.04 19.22
C LEU A 122 -2.44 12.46 19.92
N LYS A 123 -2.49 12.47 21.26
CA LYS A 123 -3.57 11.87 22.07
C LYS A 123 -3.79 10.38 21.77
N ILE A 124 -2.71 9.66 21.43
CA ILE A 124 -2.76 8.22 21.14
C ILE A 124 -2.59 7.47 22.46
N GLU A 125 -3.60 6.69 22.85
CA GLU A 125 -3.48 5.73 23.94
C GLU A 125 -2.42 4.69 23.58
N SER A 126 -1.37 4.62 24.39
CA SER A 126 -0.20 3.77 24.11
C SER A 126 0.30 3.03 25.35
N ARG A 127 0.90 1.86 25.11
CA ARG A 127 1.49 1.02 26.17
C ARG A 127 2.93 0.65 25.83
N PRO A 128 3.92 0.93 26.69
CA PRO A 128 5.29 0.52 26.43
C PRO A 128 5.42 -1.02 26.42
N VAL A 129 6.32 -1.54 25.59
CA VAL A 129 6.62 -2.98 25.50
C VAL A 129 8.12 -3.24 25.53
N ILE A 130 8.51 -4.38 26.12
CA ILE A 130 9.93 -4.77 26.27
C ILE A 130 10.39 -5.63 25.08
N SER A 131 9.49 -6.42 24.48
CA SER A 131 9.78 -7.27 23.35
C SER A 131 8.60 -7.35 22.38
N LEU A 132 8.92 -7.50 21.09
CA LEU A 132 7.95 -7.76 20.03
C LEU A 132 7.57 -9.24 20.06
N ASP A 133 6.56 -9.61 20.85
CA ASP A 133 5.96 -10.95 20.79
C ASP A 133 4.87 -11.01 19.70
N SER A 134 4.85 -12.12 18.96
CA SER A 134 3.78 -12.58 18.09
C SER A 134 2.37 -12.39 18.67
N LYS A 135 2.18 -12.55 19.98
CA LYS A 135 0.89 -12.37 20.67
C LYS A 135 0.35 -10.93 20.60
N PHE A 136 1.19 -9.92 20.37
CA PHE A 136 0.69 -8.55 20.21
C PHE A 136 0.08 -8.31 18.84
N PHE A 137 0.63 -8.93 17.80
CA PHE A 137 0.08 -8.84 16.45
C PHE A 137 -1.29 -9.51 16.31
N SER A 138 -1.72 -10.33 17.28
CA SER A 138 -3.06 -10.93 17.29
C SER A 138 -4.11 -10.08 18.02
N ASN A 139 -3.73 -9.12 18.87
CA ASN A 139 -4.70 -8.28 19.57
C ASN A 139 -5.32 -7.24 18.60
N PRO A 140 -6.64 -7.27 18.35
CA PRO A 140 -7.29 -6.35 17.41
C PRO A 140 -7.41 -4.91 17.92
N GLU A 141 -7.20 -4.64 19.20
CA GLU A 141 -7.28 -3.29 19.77
C GLU A 141 -6.12 -2.39 19.34
N TYR A 142 -4.99 -2.98 18.95
CA TYR A 142 -3.77 -2.25 18.59
C TYR A 142 -3.54 -2.28 17.08
N GLY A 143 -3.55 -1.11 16.46
CA GLY A 143 -3.31 -0.97 15.03
C GLY A 143 -1.84 -1.11 14.68
N PHE A 144 -0.96 -0.59 15.56
CA PHE A 144 0.49 -0.58 15.35
C PHE A 144 1.26 -0.90 16.62
N THR A 145 2.49 -1.38 16.43
CA THR A 145 3.58 -1.18 17.37
C THR A 145 4.53 -0.15 16.79
N LEU A 146 4.71 0.98 17.47
CA LEU A 146 5.74 1.95 17.13
C LEU A 146 7.07 1.46 17.69
N PHE A 147 8.12 1.47 16.87
CA PHE A 147 9.48 1.20 17.28
C PHE A 147 10.36 2.42 16.98
N ALA A 148 11.03 2.94 17.99
CA ALA A 148 11.96 4.06 17.91
C ALA A 148 13.23 3.75 18.73
N LYS A 149 14.29 4.56 18.56
CA LYS A 149 15.57 4.34 19.28
C LYS A 149 15.43 4.28 20.80
N ASN A 150 14.47 4.99 21.36
CA ASN A 150 14.29 5.11 22.81
C ASN A 150 13.21 4.18 23.37
N GLY A 151 12.64 3.28 22.57
CA GLY A 151 11.67 2.31 23.04
C GLY A 151 10.64 1.89 21.98
N GLN A 152 9.62 1.20 22.45
CA GLN A 152 8.56 0.65 21.60
C GLN A 152 7.23 0.67 22.34
N TRP A 153 6.17 0.98 21.61
CA TRP A 153 4.83 1.21 22.16
C TRP A 153 3.75 0.58 21.30
N LEU A 154 2.83 -0.14 21.94
CA LEU A 154 1.57 -0.53 21.32
C LEU A 154 0.67 0.68 21.21
N LEU A 155 0.12 0.92 20.02
CA LEU A 155 -0.75 2.06 19.74
C LEU A 155 -2.19 1.56 19.56
N LYS A 156 -3.07 1.96 20.48
CA LYS A 156 -4.47 1.50 20.49
C LYS A 156 -5.28 2.28 19.45
N GLY A 157 -6.12 1.57 18.71
CA GLY A 157 -6.96 2.12 17.65
C GLY A 157 -6.74 1.42 16.31
N SER A 158 -7.54 1.80 15.31
CA SER A 158 -7.44 1.19 13.99
C SER A 158 -6.16 1.62 13.25
N GLN A 159 -5.62 0.75 12.38
CA GLN A 159 -4.47 1.10 11.53
C GLN A 159 -4.72 2.39 10.72
N LYS A 160 -5.94 2.55 10.18
CA LYS A 160 -6.27 3.71 9.36
C LYS A 160 -6.26 5.01 10.18
N SER A 161 -7.01 5.03 11.29
CA SER A 161 -7.14 6.23 12.12
C SER A 161 -5.79 6.65 12.70
N LEU A 162 -5.01 5.69 13.20
CA LEU A 162 -3.67 5.97 13.69
C LEU A 162 -2.78 6.51 12.58
N TYR A 163 -2.72 5.84 11.43
CA TYR A 163 -1.84 6.28 10.35
C TYR A 163 -2.17 7.69 9.84
N ASN A 164 -3.45 8.05 9.75
CA ASN A 164 -3.87 9.41 9.38
C ASN A 164 -3.36 10.46 10.37
N LEU A 165 -3.41 10.19 11.69
CA LEU A 165 -2.83 11.09 12.69
C LEU A 165 -1.31 11.30 12.47
N PHE A 166 -0.59 10.24 12.10
CA PHE A 166 0.83 10.36 11.75
C PHE A 166 1.02 11.20 10.48
N LEU A 167 0.20 11.03 9.44
CA LEU A 167 0.30 11.83 8.21
C LEU A 167 -0.09 13.30 8.43
N GLU A 168 -0.95 13.61 9.39
CA GLU A 168 -1.33 14.98 9.75
C GLU A 168 -0.23 15.70 10.53
N TYR A 169 0.53 14.96 11.34
CA TYR A 169 1.55 15.53 12.23
C TYR A 169 2.96 15.53 11.63
N TYR A 170 3.29 14.53 10.82
CA TYR A 170 4.60 14.37 10.19
C TYR A 170 4.53 14.64 8.68
N ASP A 171 5.65 15.07 8.10
CA ASP A 171 5.76 15.29 6.66
C ASP A 171 5.48 13.98 5.88
N PRO A 172 4.38 13.88 5.11
CA PRO A 172 4.03 12.68 4.36
C PRO A 172 5.10 12.24 3.37
N GLU A 173 5.92 13.16 2.85
CA GLU A 173 6.98 12.86 1.88
C GLU A 173 8.18 12.12 2.50
N LYS A 174 8.28 12.11 3.83
CA LYS A 174 9.32 11.38 4.58
C LYS A 174 8.90 9.98 5.00
N PHE A 175 7.69 9.55 4.66
CA PHE A 175 7.29 8.16 4.83
C PHE A 175 7.77 7.30 3.67
N GLU A 176 8.57 6.30 4.01
CA GLU A 176 8.95 5.22 3.10
C GLU A 176 8.31 3.90 3.56
N TYR A 177 8.22 2.94 2.65
CA TYR A 177 7.50 1.69 2.89
C TYR A 177 8.40 0.49 2.60
N VAL A 178 8.70 -0.30 3.62
CA VAL A 178 9.64 -1.42 3.51
C VAL A 178 8.94 -2.77 3.61
N LYS A 179 9.59 -3.83 3.11
CA LYS A 179 8.96 -5.14 2.86
C LYS A 179 8.95 -6.07 4.08
N THR A 180 9.83 -5.86 5.05
CA THR A 180 10.01 -6.75 6.22
C THR A 180 10.10 -5.98 7.53
N PRO A 181 9.61 -6.55 8.65
CA PRO A 181 9.77 -5.94 9.97
C PRO A 181 11.25 -5.76 10.35
N SER A 182 12.08 -6.76 10.04
CA SER A 182 13.52 -6.73 10.38
C SER A 182 14.24 -5.57 9.71
N TYR A 183 13.93 -5.28 8.45
CA TYR A 183 14.51 -4.12 7.77
C TYR A 183 14.03 -2.82 8.42
N ALA A 184 12.73 -2.72 8.73
CA ALA A 184 12.14 -1.55 9.35
C ALA A 184 12.74 -1.24 10.74
N ILE A 185 13.01 -2.28 11.53
CA ILE A 185 13.67 -2.15 12.84
C ILE A 185 15.14 -1.76 12.65
N ASN A 186 15.84 -2.42 11.72
CA ASN A 186 17.24 -2.12 11.45
C ASN A 186 17.46 -0.70 10.93
N SER A 187 16.53 -0.16 10.15
CA SER A 187 16.59 1.23 9.67
C SER A 187 16.47 2.25 10.82
N VAL A 188 15.76 1.91 11.90
CA VAL A 188 15.73 2.74 13.10
C VAL A 188 17.04 2.61 13.88
N ASN A 189 17.51 1.38 14.08
CA ASN A 189 18.73 1.11 14.86
C ASN A 189 19.98 1.76 14.23
N ASN A 190 20.11 1.70 12.91
CA ASN A 190 21.24 2.32 12.20
C ASN A 190 21.07 3.84 11.99
N GLY A 191 19.93 4.42 12.36
CA GLY A 191 19.65 5.85 12.26
C GLY A 191 19.20 6.36 10.89
N TYR A 192 18.87 5.47 9.95
CA TYR A 192 18.27 5.85 8.66
C TYR A 192 16.85 6.45 8.83
N SER A 193 16.05 5.84 9.71
CA SER A 193 14.71 6.30 10.07
C SER A 193 14.62 6.63 11.56
N SER A 194 13.79 7.60 11.93
CA SER A 194 13.58 7.96 13.34
C SER A 194 12.63 7.01 14.07
N PHE A 195 11.61 6.50 13.38
CA PHE A 195 10.74 5.43 13.87
C PHE A 195 10.16 4.56 12.74
N THR A 196 9.58 3.43 13.11
CA THR A 196 8.75 2.59 12.23
C THR A 196 7.43 2.20 12.89
N LEU A 197 6.40 2.00 12.06
CA LEU A 197 5.10 1.50 12.47
C LEU A 197 4.95 0.04 12.03
N LEU A 198 5.11 -0.88 12.97
CA LEU A 198 4.92 -2.30 12.74
C LEU A 198 3.44 -2.67 12.84
N ARG A 199 2.94 -3.50 11.93
CA ARG A 199 1.53 -3.93 11.91
C ARG A 199 1.39 -5.39 11.49
N LYS A 200 0.24 -5.98 11.85
CA LYS A 200 -0.14 -7.31 11.38
C LYS A 200 -0.51 -7.29 9.90
N THR A 201 -0.24 -8.39 9.22
CA THR A 201 -0.72 -8.61 7.86
C THR A 201 -2.20 -8.94 7.90
N LEU A 202 -2.98 -8.32 7.01
CA LEU A 202 -4.40 -8.61 6.84
C LEU A 202 -4.61 -9.96 6.16
N THR A 203 -5.80 -10.53 6.29
CA THR A 203 -6.21 -11.69 5.49
C THR A 203 -6.79 -11.25 4.15
N LYS A 204 -6.80 -12.15 3.16
CA LYS A 204 -7.49 -11.90 1.88
C LYS A 204 -8.99 -11.62 2.08
N GLN A 205 -9.59 -12.21 3.10
CA GLN A 205 -10.98 -11.98 3.44
C GLN A 205 -11.22 -10.57 3.97
N ASP A 206 -10.27 -10.01 4.75
CA ASP A 206 -10.34 -8.62 5.22
C ASP A 206 -10.29 -7.65 4.05
N VAL A 207 -9.42 -7.92 3.07
CA VAL A 207 -9.33 -7.11 1.83
C VAL A 207 -10.65 -7.10 1.08
N LEU A 208 -11.22 -8.29 0.84
CA LEU A 208 -12.49 -8.43 0.12
C LEU A 208 -13.64 -7.73 0.86
N LYS A 209 -13.78 -7.97 2.17
CA LYS A 209 -14.85 -7.38 2.99
C LYS A 209 -14.75 -5.86 3.02
N THR A 210 -13.55 -5.31 3.21
CA THR A 210 -13.34 -3.87 3.25
C THR A 210 -13.71 -3.22 1.92
N ALA A 211 -13.18 -3.74 0.81
CA ALA A 211 -13.45 -3.21 -0.54
C ALA A 211 -14.94 -3.18 -0.88
N VAL A 212 -15.62 -4.31 -0.70
CA VAL A 212 -17.04 -4.46 -1.04
C VAL A 212 -17.94 -3.59 -0.15
N SER A 213 -17.51 -3.29 1.08
CA SER A 213 -18.22 -2.37 1.97
C SER A 213 -18.04 -0.88 1.63
N GLY A 214 -17.28 -0.55 0.58
CA GLY A 214 -16.92 0.83 0.22
C GLY A 214 -15.93 1.49 1.18
N LYS A 215 -15.37 0.72 2.13
CA LYS A 215 -14.35 1.20 3.06
C LYS A 215 -12.97 0.98 2.47
N VAL A 216 -12.01 1.77 2.94
CA VAL A 216 -10.60 1.69 2.52
C VAL A 216 -9.67 1.73 3.72
N PHE A 217 -8.56 1.01 3.63
CA PHE A 217 -7.42 1.07 4.55
C PHE A 217 -6.53 2.29 4.24
N ALA A 218 -5.60 2.57 5.15
CA ALA A 218 -4.50 3.51 4.90
C ALA A 218 -3.66 3.09 3.68
N PRO A 219 -2.90 4.03 3.08
CA PRO A 219 -2.04 3.70 1.95
C PRO A 219 -1.05 2.57 2.24
N LYS A 220 -0.76 1.78 1.20
CA LYS A 220 0.23 0.70 1.24
C LYS A 220 -0.05 -0.32 2.35
N THR A 221 -1.30 -0.56 2.69
CA THR A 221 -1.65 -1.53 3.76
C THR A 221 -1.43 -2.97 3.34
N THR A 222 -1.69 -3.27 2.08
CA THR A 222 -1.57 -4.58 1.47
C THR A 222 -0.44 -4.62 0.46
N ARG A 223 0.15 -5.80 0.33
CA ARG A 223 1.19 -6.11 -0.64
C ARG A 223 0.92 -7.49 -1.22
N HIS A 224 0.32 -7.54 -2.40
CA HIS A 224 0.05 -8.78 -3.10
C HIS A 224 1.33 -9.28 -3.77
N ILE A 225 1.80 -10.45 -3.35
CA ILE A 225 2.97 -11.11 -3.90
C ILE A 225 2.46 -12.22 -4.81
N LEU A 226 2.66 -12.05 -6.11
CA LEU A 226 2.34 -13.07 -7.10
C LEU A 226 3.53 -14.04 -7.27
N THR A 227 3.27 -15.33 -7.43
CA THR A 227 4.30 -16.32 -7.83
C THR A 227 4.64 -16.24 -9.31
N PHE A 228 3.83 -15.54 -10.11
CA PHE A 228 3.98 -15.34 -11.54
C PHE A 228 4.07 -13.85 -11.91
N ARG A 229 4.34 -13.58 -13.19
CA ARG A 229 4.20 -12.27 -13.83
C ARG A 229 3.14 -12.37 -14.91
N TYR A 230 2.51 -11.25 -15.24
CA TYR A 230 1.58 -11.17 -16.35
C TYR A 230 2.07 -10.15 -17.37
N GLN A 231 1.58 -10.28 -18.61
CA GLN A 231 2.04 -9.44 -19.70
C GLN A 231 1.67 -7.97 -19.49
N ASP A 232 2.58 -7.10 -19.91
CA ASP A 232 2.24 -5.71 -20.15
C ASP A 232 1.46 -5.59 -21.47
N ILE A 233 0.77 -4.47 -21.63
CA ILE A 233 -0.07 -4.11 -22.77
C ILE A 233 0.33 -2.75 -23.31
N LYS A 234 -0.24 -2.35 -24.43
CA LYS A 234 -0.10 -1.00 -24.97
C LYS A 234 -1.46 -0.55 -25.49
N VAL A 235 -2.31 -0.09 -24.58
CA VAL A 235 -3.65 0.40 -24.92
C VAL A 235 -3.55 1.92 -25.08
N PRO A 236 -3.84 2.49 -26.27
CA PRO A 236 -3.87 3.93 -26.45
C PRO A 236 -4.79 4.59 -25.44
N LEU A 237 -4.36 5.72 -24.87
CA LEU A 237 -5.07 6.34 -23.75
C LEU A 237 -6.47 6.80 -24.19
N GLU A 238 -6.62 7.28 -25.43
CA GLU A 238 -7.89 7.70 -26.03
C GLU A 238 -8.99 6.62 -25.97
N ASN A 239 -8.61 5.33 -26.00
CA ASN A 239 -9.54 4.22 -25.94
C ASN A 239 -10.14 4.00 -24.55
N LEU A 240 -9.67 4.73 -23.53
CA LEU A 240 -10.09 4.58 -22.14
C LEU A 240 -11.06 5.69 -21.68
N PHE A 241 -11.36 6.68 -22.53
CA PHE A 241 -12.25 7.81 -22.21
C PHE A 241 -13.69 7.63 -22.71
N ASN A 242 -13.93 6.65 -23.59
CA ASN A 242 -15.23 6.37 -24.20
C ASN A 242 -15.74 4.98 -23.80
#